data_AF-A0A842AJI3-F1
#
_entry.id   AF-A0A842AJI3-F1
#
_cell.length_a   1.000
_cell.length_b   1.000
_cell.length_c   1.000
_cell.angle_alpha   90.00
_cell.angle_beta   90.00
_cell.angle_gamma   90.00
#
_symmetry.space_group_name_H-M   'P 1'
#
loop_
_entity.id
_entity.type
_entity.pdbx_description
1 polymer ?
#
loop_
_entity_poly.entity_id
_entity_poly.type
_entity_poly.pdbx_seq_one_letter_code
_entity_poly.pdbx_strand_id
1 'polypeptide(L)'
;MEKLPGAKFLIFDIGESQFQPICGEREFGKYSIVELGNYKNTIVLEKNAVIKRNNYILKVGQCVDLDSNVIGSWKNMVMYQKNDSDLLDMLLFIKRMEKQVSCVPYLFESGANSFDIEKEVVYRNLLAFSILDGIDKSALEKKEFITDSLAYGLADDRWNELIKLEEEIKAEPIDRYEFIYCLLLKAFYIKHSSKKSMDHKILQLLNSIN
;
A
#
# COMPACT_ATOMS: atom_id res chain seq x y z
N MET A 1 17.07 -31.90 -12.80
CA MET A 1 16.52 -31.13 -11.66
C MET A 1 17.06 -29.73 -11.75
N GLU A 2 16.34 -28.85 -12.44
CA GLU A 2 16.70 -27.44 -12.56
C GLU A 2 16.50 -26.73 -11.21
N LYS A 3 17.47 -25.90 -10.85
CA LYS A 3 17.45 -25.03 -9.68
C LYS A 3 16.35 -23.99 -9.88
N LEU A 4 15.30 -24.02 -9.04
CA LEU A 4 14.37 -22.90 -8.90
C LEU A 4 15.12 -21.67 -8.34
N PRO A 5 15.36 -20.61 -9.13
CA PRO A 5 15.95 -19.38 -8.62
C PRO A 5 14.84 -18.56 -7.97
N GLY A 6 14.94 -18.30 -6.66
CA GLY A 6 14.18 -17.22 -6.03
C GLY A 6 12.80 -17.54 -5.46
N ALA A 7 12.43 -18.80 -5.24
CA ALA A 7 11.16 -19.10 -4.58
C ALA A 7 11.20 -18.68 -3.09
N LYS A 8 10.51 -17.57 -2.76
CA LYS A 8 10.25 -17.11 -1.38
C LYS A 8 8.85 -17.59 -1.00
N PHE A 9 8.75 -18.74 -0.32
CA PHE A 9 7.46 -19.21 0.15
C PHE A 9 7.10 -18.51 1.46
N LEU A 10 5.89 -17.96 1.54
CA LEU A 10 5.27 -17.52 2.80
C LEU A 10 4.59 -18.75 3.40
N ILE A 11 5.05 -19.17 4.58
CA ILE A 11 4.33 -20.18 5.37
C ILE A 11 3.70 -19.47 6.54
N PHE A 12 2.39 -19.66 6.68
CA PHE A 12 1.63 -19.31 7.85
C PHE A 12 1.62 -20.51 8.79
N ASP A 13 1.84 -20.26 10.07
CA ASP A 13 1.75 -21.20 11.21
C ASP A 13 3.10 -21.63 11.80
N ILE A 14 3.60 -20.85 12.78
CA ILE A 14 4.18 -21.34 14.05
C ILE A 14 4.00 -20.24 15.11
N GLY A 15 3.90 -20.60 16.38
CA GLY A 15 3.74 -19.68 17.55
C GLY A 15 4.91 -18.73 17.85
N GLU A 16 5.83 -18.50 16.91
CA GLU A 16 6.92 -17.51 17.00
C GLU A 16 7.08 -16.76 15.66
N SER A 17 6.88 -15.44 15.67
CA SER A 17 6.99 -14.53 14.51
C SER A 17 8.44 -14.14 14.21
N GLN A 18 8.82 -14.09 12.93
CA GLN A 18 10.03 -13.39 12.49
C GLN A 18 9.80 -11.89 12.21
N PHE A 19 8.54 -11.45 12.21
CA PHE A 19 8.15 -10.06 11.97
C PHE A 19 8.08 -9.31 13.30
N GLN A 20 8.74 -8.14 13.36
CA GLN A 20 8.47 -7.15 14.40
C GLN A 20 6.99 -6.76 14.36
N PRO A 21 6.36 -6.42 15.50
CA PRO A 21 5.01 -5.87 15.51
C PRO A 21 4.90 -4.78 14.45
N ILE A 22 4.02 -5.00 13.48
CA ILE A 22 3.56 -3.91 12.63
C ILE A 22 2.72 -3.02 13.55
N CYS A 23 2.57 -1.75 13.17
CA CYS A 23 2.11 -0.63 13.99
C CYS A 23 0.89 -0.85 14.91
N GLY A 24 0.09 -1.89 14.66
CA GLY A 24 -1.28 -1.97 15.07
C GLY A 24 -2.13 -0.98 14.28
N GLU A 25 -3.45 -1.17 14.34
CA GLU A 25 -4.39 -0.18 13.85
C GLU A 25 -4.26 1.11 14.68
N ARG A 26 -4.21 2.25 14.00
CA ARG A 26 -4.13 3.56 14.65
C ARG A 26 -4.94 4.61 13.91
N GLU A 27 -5.73 5.36 14.68
CA GLU A 27 -6.56 6.45 14.18
C GLU A 27 -5.89 7.82 14.36
N PHE A 28 -6.16 8.71 13.41
CA PHE A 28 -5.74 10.10 13.34
C PHE A 28 -6.94 10.92 12.86
N GLY A 29 -7.91 11.16 13.76
CA GLY A 29 -9.15 11.86 13.42
C GLY A 29 -9.89 11.16 12.29
N LYS A 30 -9.92 11.78 11.10
CA LYS A 30 -10.56 11.20 9.89
C LYS A 30 -9.68 10.23 9.08
N TYR A 31 -8.44 9.99 9.48
CA TYR A 31 -7.54 9.02 8.84
C TYR A 31 -7.24 7.83 9.76
N SER A 32 -6.91 6.70 9.18
CA SER A 32 -6.52 5.49 9.91
C SER A 32 -5.42 4.74 9.18
N ILE A 33 -4.44 4.24 9.93
CA ILE A 33 -3.47 3.25 9.43
C ILE A 33 -3.95 1.89 9.92
N VAL A 34 -4.23 1.00 8.97
CA VAL A 34 -4.73 -0.35 9.23
C VAL A 34 -3.74 -1.36 8.68
N GLU A 35 -3.46 -2.43 9.43
CA GLU A 35 -2.65 -3.52 8.92
C GLU A 35 -3.43 -4.34 7.89
N LEU A 36 -2.80 -4.67 6.76
CA LEU A 36 -3.39 -5.55 5.75
C LEU A 36 -3.64 -6.98 6.27
N GLY A 37 -2.91 -7.39 7.30
CA GLY A 37 -3.08 -8.71 7.90
C GLY A 37 -2.30 -8.87 9.19
N ASN A 38 -2.65 -9.90 9.96
CA ASN A 38 -1.92 -10.26 11.16
C ASN A 38 -0.71 -11.15 10.78
N TYR A 39 0.48 -10.57 10.81
CA TYR A 39 1.71 -11.27 10.46
C TYR A 39 2.40 -11.96 11.65
N LYS A 40 1.77 -12.00 12.84
CA LYS A 40 2.36 -12.58 14.06
C LYS A 40 2.66 -14.07 13.97
N ASN A 41 2.10 -14.78 12.99
CA ASN A 41 2.34 -16.21 12.77
C ASN A 41 2.95 -16.48 11.38
N THR A 42 3.61 -15.48 10.79
CA THR A 42 4.18 -15.59 9.44
C THR A 42 5.68 -15.89 9.49
N ILE A 43 6.13 -16.85 8.68
CA ILE A 43 7.54 -17.15 8.46
C ILE A 43 7.84 -17.07 6.97
N VAL A 44 8.97 -16.44 6.63
CA VAL A 44 9.48 -16.44 5.26
C VAL A 44 10.47 -17.59 5.12
N LEU A 45 10.16 -18.56 4.27
CA LEU A 45 11.10 -19.61 3.92
C LEU A 45 12.12 -19.07 2.92
N GLU A 46 13.26 -18.65 3.45
CA GLU A 46 14.44 -18.32 2.66
C GLU A 46 15.55 -19.34 2.94
N LYS A 47 16.37 -19.64 1.93
CA LYS A 47 17.38 -20.70 2.00
C LYS A 47 18.33 -20.52 3.19
N ASN A 48 18.75 -19.29 3.49
CA ASN A 48 19.60 -19.01 4.64
C ASN A 48 18.82 -19.04 5.96
N ALA A 49 17.54 -18.69 5.99
CA ALA A 49 16.69 -18.88 7.17
C ALA A 49 16.58 -20.37 7.54
N VAL A 50 16.48 -21.27 6.55
CA VAL A 50 16.45 -22.73 6.76
C VAL A 50 17.80 -23.28 7.21
N ILE A 51 18.92 -22.75 6.69
CA ILE A 51 20.28 -23.22 7.00
C ILE A 51 20.77 -22.68 8.35
N LYS A 52 20.42 -21.44 8.70
CA LYS A 52 20.93 -20.73 9.88
C LYS A 52 19.93 -20.64 11.03
N ARG A 53 18.91 -21.52 11.05
CA ARG A 53 17.71 -21.65 11.93
C ARG A 53 17.59 -20.74 13.18
N ASN A 54 18.66 -20.46 13.91
CA ASN A 54 18.63 -19.71 15.17
C ASN A 54 19.31 -18.31 15.13
N ASN A 55 20.01 -17.91 14.05
CA ASN A 55 20.79 -16.66 13.99
C ASN A 55 20.49 -15.77 12.76
N TYR A 56 19.38 -16.01 12.06
CA TYR A 56 19.01 -15.20 10.88
C TYR A 56 17.86 -14.25 11.21
N ILE A 57 18.17 -12.95 11.28
CA ILE A 57 17.18 -11.89 11.35
C ILE A 57 16.81 -11.50 9.93
N LEU A 58 15.57 -11.80 9.52
CA LEU A 58 15.04 -11.35 8.25
C LEU A 58 14.78 -9.84 8.32
N LYS A 59 15.43 -9.07 7.45
CA LYS A 59 15.10 -7.65 7.26
C LYS A 59 13.91 -7.54 6.32
N VAL A 60 12.74 -7.25 6.86
CA VAL A 60 11.53 -6.98 6.09
C VAL A 60 11.35 -5.48 5.96
N GLY A 61 11.28 -4.98 4.72
CA GLY A 61 10.85 -3.61 4.46
C GLY A 61 9.38 -3.47 4.79
N GLN A 62 9.02 -2.46 5.58
CA GLN A 62 7.64 -2.15 5.92
C GLN A 62 7.23 -0.88 5.18
N CYS A 63 6.10 -0.95 4.48
CA CYS A 63 5.56 0.13 3.67
C CYS A 63 4.16 0.50 4.16
N VAL A 64 3.81 1.78 4.07
CA VAL A 64 2.45 2.29 4.26
C VAL A 64 1.92 2.74 2.91
N ASP A 65 0.97 1.98 2.39
CA ASP A 65 0.25 2.29 1.17
C ASP A 65 -0.74 3.44 1.43
N LEU A 66 -0.58 4.55 0.72
CA LEU A 66 -1.47 5.71 0.79
C LEU A 66 -2.55 5.57 -0.28
N ASP A 67 -3.81 5.64 0.14
CA ASP A 67 -4.95 5.64 -0.77
C ASP A 67 -5.10 7.00 -1.50
N SER A 68 -6.01 7.03 -2.45
CA SER A 68 -6.26 8.21 -3.29
C SER A 68 -6.80 9.41 -2.53
N ASN A 69 -7.51 9.19 -1.41
CA ASN A 69 -8.01 10.27 -0.58
C ASN A 69 -6.88 10.93 0.20
N VAL A 70 -5.98 10.12 0.77
CA VAL A 70 -4.78 10.60 1.47
C VAL A 70 -3.88 11.38 0.51
N ILE A 71 -3.61 10.83 -0.67
CA ILE A 71 -2.78 11.51 -1.68
C ILE A 71 -3.45 12.81 -2.16
N GLY A 72 -4.77 12.80 -2.41
CA GLY A 72 -5.51 13.99 -2.80
C GLY A 72 -5.48 15.09 -1.74
N SER A 73 -5.65 14.72 -0.47
CA SER A 73 -5.53 15.64 0.67
C SER A 73 -4.11 16.17 0.83
N TRP A 74 -3.11 15.32 0.65
CA TRP A 74 -1.71 15.72 0.69
C TRP A 74 -1.35 16.70 -0.44
N LYS A 75 -1.76 16.42 -1.69
CA LYS A 75 -1.64 17.38 -2.79
C LYS A 75 -2.28 18.71 -2.43
N ASN A 76 -3.45 18.71 -1.80
CA ASN A 76 -4.09 19.96 -1.39
C ASN A 76 -3.29 20.74 -0.34
N MET A 77 -2.61 20.04 0.57
CA MET A 77 -1.72 20.65 1.55
C MET A 77 -0.49 21.25 0.89
N VAL A 78 0.18 20.51 0.01
CA VAL A 78 1.42 20.95 -0.64
C VAL A 78 1.18 22.04 -1.68
N MET A 79 0.20 21.86 -2.56
CA MET A 79 0.00 22.70 -3.74
C MET A 79 -0.92 23.90 -3.47
N TYR A 80 -1.84 23.78 -2.52
CA TYR A 80 -2.85 24.81 -2.23
C TYR A 80 -2.82 25.28 -0.78
N GLN A 81 -1.81 24.87 0.00
CA GLN A 81 -1.61 25.28 1.39
C GLN A 81 -2.84 25.03 2.28
N LYS A 82 -3.67 24.04 1.95
CA LYS A 82 -4.80 23.65 2.79
C LYS A 82 -4.29 22.98 4.06
N ASN A 83 -4.73 23.47 5.21
CA ASN A 83 -4.35 22.89 6.48
C ASN A 83 -5.20 21.65 6.79
N ASP A 84 -4.54 20.56 7.19
CA ASP A 84 -5.16 19.32 7.64
C ASP A 84 -4.28 18.73 8.75
N SER A 85 -4.64 19.00 10.00
CA SER A 85 -3.86 18.57 11.17
C SER A 85 -3.81 17.05 11.30
N ASP A 86 -4.95 16.40 11.05
CA ASP A 86 -5.09 14.95 11.15
C ASP A 86 -4.16 14.24 10.15
N LEU A 87 -4.09 14.77 8.92
CA LEU A 87 -3.18 14.27 7.89
C LEU A 87 -1.72 14.45 8.32
N LEU A 88 -1.37 15.63 8.83
CA LEU A 88 -0.01 15.93 9.25
C LEU A 88 0.44 15.01 10.39
N ASP A 89 -0.42 14.80 11.39
CA ASP A 89 -0.15 13.92 12.53
C ASP A 89 0.08 12.46 12.08
N MET A 90 -0.72 11.99 11.12
CA MET A 90 -0.55 10.67 10.51
C MET A 90 0.79 10.58 9.75
N LEU A 91 1.10 11.53 8.88
CA LEU A 91 2.34 11.50 8.10
C LEU A 91 3.59 11.63 8.98
N LEU A 92 3.55 12.48 10.02
CA LEU A 92 4.62 12.58 11.02
C LEU A 92 4.79 11.28 11.80
N PHE A 93 3.70 10.59 12.09
CA PHE A 93 3.76 9.27 12.70
C PHE A 93 4.43 8.24 11.78
N ILE A 94 4.05 8.18 10.50
CA ILE A 94 4.68 7.29 9.51
C ILE A 94 6.18 7.56 9.40
N LYS A 95 6.59 8.83 9.30
CA LYS A 95 8.00 9.22 9.24
C LYS A 95 8.76 8.87 10.53
N ARG A 96 8.14 8.98 11.71
CA ARG A 96 8.74 8.55 13.00
C ARG A 96 9.01 7.05 13.07
N MET A 97 8.20 6.24 12.39
CA MET A 97 8.37 4.80 12.35
C MET A 97 9.41 4.33 11.31
N GLU A 98 10.02 5.28 10.59
CA GLU A 98 10.98 5.02 9.51
C GLU A 98 10.41 4.05 8.47
N LYS A 99 9.11 4.18 8.17
CA LYS A 99 8.41 3.37 7.18
C LYS A 99 8.49 4.03 5.81
N GLN A 100 8.63 3.21 4.78
CA GLN A 100 8.45 3.68 3.41
C GLN A 100 6.98 4.01 3.17
N VAL A 101 6.70 4.97 2.31
CA VAL A 101 5.35 5.25 1.81
C VAL A 101 5.25 4.76 0.38
N SER A 102 4.05 4.40 -0.04
CA SER A 102 3.76 3.93 -1.40
C SER A 102 2.51 4.62 -1.93
N CYS A 103 2.52 4.95 -3.21
CA CYS A 103 1.35 5.44 -3.95
C CYS A 103 0.78 4.37 -4.90
N VAL A 104 1.19 3.11 -4.76
CA VAL A 104 0.73 2.02 -5.63
C VAL A 104 -0.80 1.92 -5.69
N PRO A 105 -1.57 2.00 -4.58
CA PRO A 105 -3.03 1.99 -4.66
C PRO A 105 -3.58 3.09 -5.54
N TYR A 106 -3.02 4.30 -5.44
CA TYR A 106 -3.40 5.44 -6.26
C TYR A 106 -3.06 5.26 -7.75
N LEU A 107 -1.92 4.64 -8.06
CA LEU A 107 -1.58 4.28 -9.45
C LEU A 107 -2.61 3.31 -10.03
N PHE A 108 -2.96 2.26 -9.27
CA PHE A 108 -3.97 1.30 -9.70
C PHE A 108 -5.35 1.92 -9.85
N GLU A 109 -5.77 2.77 -8.91
CA GLU A 109 -7.05 3.47 -9.01
C GLU A 109 -7.07 4.38 -10.23
N SER A 110 -6.01 5.17 -10.44
CA SER A 110 -5.92 6.09 -11.58
C SER A 110 -5.86 5.36 -12.92
N GLY A 111 -5.06 4.29 -13.02
CA GLY A 111 -4.89 3.52 -14.26
C GLY A 111 -6.08 2.62 -14.59
N ALA A 112 -6.81 2.15 -13.57
CA ALA A 112 -8.05 1.41 -13.77
C ALA A 112 -9.27 2.32 -13.98
N ASN A 113 -9.13 3.63 -13.75
CA ASN A 113 -10.25 4.54 -13.90
C ASN A 113 -10.58 4.73 -15.38
N SER A 114 -11.77 4.28 -15.78
CA SER A 114 -12.30 4.46 -17.13
C SER A 114 -12.95 5.83 -17.36
N PHE A 115 -13.09 6.65 -16.32
CA PHE A 115 -13.57 8.02 -16.42
C PHE A 115 -12.42 8.98 -16.77
N ASP A 116 -12.74 10.06 -17.48
CA ASP A 116 -11.80 11.14 -17.78
C ASP A 116 -11.43 11.90 -16.49
N ILE A 117 -10.54 11.33 -15.68
CA ILE A 117 -9.81 12.11 -14.69
C ILE A 117 -8.86 13.02 -15.45
N GLU A 118 -8.87 14.31 -15.13
CA GLU A 118 -7.93 15.26 -15.67
C GLU A 118 -6.49 14.81 -15.40
N LYS A 119 -5.75 14.47 -16.46
CA LYS A 119 -4.35 14.03 -16.42
C LYS A 119 -3.45 14.96 -15.63
N GLU A 120 -3.74 16.26 -15.68
CA GLU A 120 -3.04 17.27 -14.89
C GLU A 120 -3.22 17.08 -13.38
N VAL A 121 -4.44 16.76 -12.93
CA VAL A 121 -4.72 16.47 -11.51
C VAL A 121 -3.96 15.21 -11.08
N VAL A 122 -3.92 14.19 -11.94
CA VAL A 122 -3.19 12.96 -11.67
C VAL A 122 -1.71 13.24 -11.50
N TYR A 123 -1.10 13.97 -12.44
CA TYR A 123 0.30 14.33 -12.36
C TYR A 123 0.62 15.18 -11.12
N ARG A 124 -0.23 16.14 -10.77
CA ARG A 124 -0.08 16.94 -9.53
C ARG A 124 -0.12 16.09 -8.27
N ASN A 125 -0.97 15.05 -8.22
CA ASN A 125 -1.00 14.10 -7.12
C ASN A 125 0.31 13.28 -7.04
N LEU A 126 0.83 12.81 -8.19
CA LEU A 126 2.12 12.11 -8.24
C LEU A 126 3.27 13.00 -7.80
N LEU A 127 3.31 14.25 -8.26
CA LEU A 127 4.31 15.23 -7.85
C LEU A 127 4.25 15.51 -6.35
N ALA A 128 3.04 15.71 -5.80
CA ALA A 128 2.87 15.86 -4.36
C ALA A 128 3.39 14.63 -3.61
N PHE A 129 3.07 13.42 -4.05
CA PHE A 129 3.59 12.20 -3.45
C PHE A 129 5.13 12.13 -3.54
N SER A 130 5.74 12.46 -4.68
CA SER A 130 7.20 12.51 -4.83
C SER A 130 7.86 13.46 -3.83
N ILE A 131 7.22 14.58 -3.51
CA ILE A 131 7.67 15.49 -2.44
C ILE A 131 7.58 14.80 -1.08
N LEU A 132 6.46 14.15 -0.75
CA LEU A 132 6.31 13.42 0.52
C LEU A 132 7.37 12.33 0.70
N ASP A 133 7.65 11.59 -0.38
CA ASP A 133 8.61 10.50 -0.38
C ASP A 133 10.03 11.03 -0.12
N GLY A 134 10.39 12.17 -0.72
CA GLY A 134 11.71 12.80 -0.59
C GLY A 134 11.95 13.59 0.69
N ILE A 135 10.92 14.11 1.37
CA ILE A 135 11.10 14.91 2.58
C ILE A 135 11.32 14.06 3.84
N ASP A 136 12.13 14.57 4.76
CA ASP A 136 12.29 13.98 6.09
C ASP A 136 11.22 14.49 7.08
N LYS A 137 11.30 13.99 8.32
CA LYS A 137 10.39 14.40 9.40
C LYS A 137 10.50 15.90 9.72
N SER A 138 11.70 16.47 9.71
CA SER A 138 11.96 17.86 10.08
C SER A 138 11.34 18.83 9.06
N ALA A 139 11.53 18.55 7.77
CA ALA A 139 10.89 19.29 6.68
C ALA A 139 9.36 19.18 6.75
N LEU A 140 8.83 17.99 7.08
CA LEU A 140 7.39 17.80 7.27
C LEU A 140 6.83 18.61 8.47
N GLU A 141 7.51 18.63 9.62
CA GLU A 141 7.12 19.42 10.80
C GLU A 141 7.07 20.92 10.50
N LYS A 142 8.06 21.42 9.75
CA LYS A 142 8.14 22.84 9.36
C LYS A 142 7.27 23.20 8.16
N LYS A 143 6.66 22.20 7.52
CA LYS A 143 5.91 22.35 6.26
C LYS A 143 6.76 22.96 5.14
N GLU A 144 8.03 22.62 5.10
CA GLU A 144 9.00 23.05 4.08
C GLU A 144 8.94 22.10 2.88
N PHE A 145 7.97 22.33 2.00
CA PHE A 145 7.75 21.49 0.82
C PHE A 145 8.43 22.12 -0.39
N ILE A 146 9.59 21.58 -0.78
CA ILE A 146 10.34 22.04 -1.94
C ILE A 146 9.93 21.22 -3.16
N THR A 147 9.53 21.90 -4.23
CA THR A 147 9.32 21.28 -5.54
C THR A 147 10.54 21.57 -6.40
N ASP A 148 11.48 20.64 -6.45
CA ASP A 148 12.72 20.75 -7.22
C ASP A 148 12.75 19.77 -8.41
N SER A 149 13.84 19.79 -9.18
CA SER A 149 14.02 18.91 -10.33
C SER A 149 14.00 17.42 -9.97
N LEU A 150 14.40 17.06 -8.74
CA LEU A 150 14.33 15.68 -8.28
C LEU A 150 12.88 15.25 -8.05
N ALA A 151 12.06 16.10 -7.42
CA ALA A 151 10.64 15.83 -7.23
C ALA A 151 9.91 15.64 -8.58
N TYR A 152 10.23 16.47 -9.59
CA TYR A 152 9.71 16.31 -10.94
C TYR A 152 10.17 15.01 -11.60
N GLY A 153 11.47 14.68 -11.56
CA GLY A 153 11.98 13.43 -12.14
C GLY A 153 11.32 12.19 -11.52
N LEU A 154 11.17 12.19 -10.19
CA LEU A 154 10.47 11.13 -9.46
C LEU A 154 8.96 11.06 -9.79
N ALA A 155 8.34 12.19 -10.13
CA ALA A 155 6.95 12.22 -10.57
C ALA A 155 6.81 11.69 -12.00
N ASP A 156 7.75 12.02 -12.89
CA ASP A 156 7.81 11.54 -14.26
C ASP A 156 8.00 10.01 -14.31
N ASP A 157 8.86 9.46 -13.45
CA ASP A 157 9.05 8.01 -13.33
C ASP A 157 7.73 7.32 -12.97
N ARG A 158 7.03 7.84 -11.94
CA ARG A 158 5.71 7.32 -11.52
C ARG A 158 4.62 7.51 -12.56
N TRP A 159 4.68 8.61 -13.32
CA TRP A 159 3.79 8.86 -14.44
C TRP A 159 3.99 7.81 -15.53
N ASN A 160 5.23 7.48 -15.87
CA ASN A 160 5.54 6.43 -16.84
C ASN A 160 5.10 5.05 -16.35
N GLU A 161 5.23 4.76 -15.05
CA GLU A 161 4.66 3.55 -14.44
C GLU A 161 3.14 3.49 -14.56
N LEU A 162 2.45 4.61 -14.31
CA LEU A 162 1.00 4.72 -14.50
C LEU A 162 0.59 4.43 -15.94
N ILE A 163 1.27 5.01 -16.94
CA ILE A 163 0.94 4.78 -18.35
C ILE A 163 1.10 3.31 -18.73
N LYS A 164 2.19 2.66 -18.29
CA LYS A 164 2.38 1.21 -18.51
C LYS A 164 1.27 0.39 -17.86
N LEU A 165 0.92 0.73 -16.62
CA LEU A 165 -0.15 0.06 -15.89
C LEU A 165 -1.50 0.23 -16.60
N GLU A 166 -1.79 1.43 -17.10
CA GLU A 166 -3.00 1.70 -17.88
C GLU A 166 -3.07 0.83 -19.15
N GLU A 167 -1.95 0.67 -19.86
CA GLU A 167 -1.84 -0.21 -21.04
C GLU A 167 -2.06 -1.69 -20.66
N GLU A 168 -1.44 -2.17 -19.58
CA GLU A 168 -1.62 -3.54 -19.07
C GLU A 168 -3.08 -3.81 -18.68
N ILE A 169 -3.71 -2.88 -17.96
CA ILE A 169 -5.12 -2.99 -17.55
C ILE A 169 -6.04 -3.04 -18.77
N LYS A 170 -5.75 -2.27 -19.81
CA LYS A 170 -6.52 -2.25 -21.06
C LYS A 170 -6.32 -3.51 -21.90
N ALA A 171 -5.19 -4.20 -21.76
CA ALA A 171 -4.88 -5.42 -22.50
C ALA A 171 -5.66 -6.64 -21.98
N GLU A 172 -5.95 -6.71 -20.68
CA GLU A 172 -6.65 -7.85 -20.04
C GLU A 172 -7.94 -7.46 -19.27
N PRO A 173 -8.93 -6.81 -19.91
CA PRO A 173 -10.11 -6.29 -19.21
C PRO A 173 -11.08 -7.38 -18.73
N ILE A 174 -11.15 -8.52 -19.43
CA ILE A 174 -12.15 -9.58 -19.19
C ILE A 174 -11.83 -10.35 -17.91
N ASP A 175 -10.60 -10.84 -17.75
CA ASP A 175 -10.20 -11.66 -16.60
C ASP A 175 -10.29 -10.88 -15.28
N ARG A 176 -9.96 -9.58 -15.31
CA ARG A 176 -10.05 -8.71 -14.13
C ARG A 176 -11.50 -8.41 -13.74
N TYR A 177 -12.37 -8.14 -14.71
CA TYR A 177 -13.79 -7.92 -14.43
C TYR A 177 -14.45 -9.17 -13.85
N GLU A 178 -14.18 -10.34 -14.44
CA GLU A 178 -14.69 -11.62 -13.95
C GLU A 178 -14.18 -11.93 -12.54
N PHE A 179 -12.90 -11.64 -12.25
CA PHE A 179 -12.34 -11.82 -10.92
C PHE A 179 -12.98 -10.89 -9.87
N ILE A 180 -13.09 -9.58 -10.16
CA ILE A 180 -13.76 -8.62 -9.29
C ILE A 180 -15.22 -9.01 -9.08
N TYR A 181 -15.92 -9.41 -10.13
CA TYR A 181 -17.30 -9.85 -10.08
C TYR A 181 -17.46 -11.11 -9.20
N CYS A 182 -16.59 -12.11 -9.37
CA CYS A 182 -16.56 -13.31 -8.53
C CYS A 182 -16.30 -12.97 -7.06
N LEU A 183 -15.36 -12.05 -6.79
CA LEU A 183 -15.07 -11.53 -5.46
C LEU A 183 -16.29 -10.85 -4.82
N LEU A 184 -16.97 -9.98 -5.57
CA LEU A 184 -18.16 -9.28 -5.10
C LEU A 184 -19.31 -10.26 -4.81
N LEU A 185 -19.54 -11.23 -5.71
CA LEU A 185 -20.51 -12.31 -5.50
C LEU A 185 -20.16 -13.14 -4.27
N LYS A 186 -18.89 -13.46 -4.07
CA LYS A 186 -18.42 -14.21 -2.91
C LYS A 186 -18.59 -13.43 -1.61
N ALA A 187 -18.23 -12.14 -1.62
CA ALA A 187 -18.43 -11.24 -0.49
C ALA A 187 -19.92 -11.10 -0.15
N PHE A 188 -20.79 -10.93 -1.16
CA PHE A 188 -22.24 -10.92 -1.00
C PHE A 188 -22.75 -12.24 -0.42
N TYR A 189 -22.35 -13.37 -1.00
CA TYR A 189 -22.71 -14.69 -0.51
C TYR A 189 -22.29 -14.86 0.95
N ILE A 190 -21.05 -14.56 1.31
CA ILE A 190 -20.56 -14.67 2.70
C ILE A 190 -21.33 -13.72 3.64
N LYS A 191 -21.59 -12.49 3.21
CA LYS A 191 -22.36 -11.50 3.99
C LYS A 191 -23.75 -12.03 4.34
N HIS A 192 -24.43 -12.66 3.38
CA HIS A 192 -25.85 -13.04 3.48
C HIS A 192 -26.11 -14.50 3.86
N SER A 193 -25.18 -15.43 3.61
CA SER A 193 -25.34 -16.86 3.90
C SER A 193 -24.77 -17.28 5.27
N SER A 194 -23.84 -16.51 5.83
CA SER A 194 -23.15 -16.85 7.07
C SER A 194 -23.69 -16.05 8.25
N LYS A 195 -24.05 -16.73 9.35
CA LYS A 195 -24.36 -16.10 10.65
C LYS A 195 -23.11 -15.77 11.47
N LYS A 196 -21.90 -15.99 10.91
CA LYS A 196 -20.63 -15.76 11.61
C LYS A 196 -20.37 -14.26 11.79
N SER A 197 -19.48 -13.95 12.74
CA SER A 197 -18.99 -12.59 12.95
C SER A 197 -18.33 -12.01 11.70
N MET A 198 -18.24 -10.69 11.63
CA MET A 198 -17.64 -9.97 10.50
C MET A 198 -16.19 -10.39 10.25
N ASP A 199 -15.39 -10.57 11.31
CA ASP A 199 -14.00 -11.03 11.21
C ASP A 199 -13.89 -12.41 10.55
N HIS A 200 -14.79 -13.34 10.90
CA HIS A 200 -14.85 -14.66 10.27
C HIS A 200 -15.28 -14.61 8.81
N LYS A 201 -16.14 -13.65 8.46
CA LYS A 201 -16.57 -13.43 7.08
C LYS A 201 -15.42 -12.88 6.23
N ILE A 202 -14.64 -11.96 6.77
CA ILE A 202 -13.44 -11.41 6.11
C ILE A 202 -12.40 -12.53 5.92
N LEU A 203 -12.10 -13.32 6.94
CA LEU A 203 -11.21 -14.47 6.82
C LEU A 203 -11.68 -15.49 5.78
N GLN A 204 -12.98 -15.76 5.72
CA GLN A 204 -13.56 -16.67 4.73
C GLN A 204 -13.42 -16.12 3.29
N LEU A 205 -13.53 -14.81 3.11
CA LEU A 205 -13.31 -14.16 1.82
C LEU A 205 -11.83 -14.25 1.42
N LEU A 206 -10.91 -13.91 2.32
CA LEU A 206 -9.46 -13.99 2.08
C LEU A 206 -9.00 -15.41 1.72
N ASN A 207 -9.51 -16.43 2.42
CA ASN A 207 -9.23 -17.83 2.11
C ASN A 207 -9.79 -18.32 0.77
N SER A 208 -10.71 -17.59 0.14
CA SER A 208 -11.26 -17.96 -1.16
C SER A 208 -10.50 -17.36 -2.35
N ILE A 209 -9.51 -16.50 -2.06
CA ILE A 209 -8.67 -15.81 -3.05
C ILE A 209 -7.31 -16.49 -3.19
N ASN A 210 -6.83 -17.13 -2.11
CA ASN A 210 -5.61 -17.95 -2.08
C ASN A 210 -5.86 -19.37 -2.60
#